data_AF-A0A645JZU6-F1
#
_entry.id   AF-A0A645JZU6-F1
#
_cell.length_a   1.000
_cell.length_b   1.000
_cell.length_c   1.000
_cell.angle_alpha   90.00
_cell.angle_beta   90.00
_cell.angle_gamma   90.00
#
_symmetry.space_group_name_H-M   'P 1'
#
loop_
_entity.id
_entity.type
_entity.pdbx_description
1 polymer ?
#
loop_
_entity_poly.entity_id
_entity_poly.type
_entity_poly.pdbx_seq_one_letter_code
_entity_poly.pdbx_strand_id
1 'polypeptide(L)'
;MKNSIKSKADASGLAVGTNKIYAKTHQFGEDGRKITIKAKSSRGLIFKIGDRWIRKSQVTVQVKIPARPFLGLSEEDLIEIKNTLEDVFEEE
;
A
#
# COMPACT_ATOMS: atom_id res chain seq x y z
N MET A 1 1.72 9.91 -4.16
CA MET A 1 1.75 9.54 -2.73
C MET A 1 0.88 10.46 -1.86
N LYS A 2 0.76 11.77 -2.16
CA LYS A 2 0.00 12.73 -1.35
C LYS A 2 -1.50 12.40 -1.08
N ASN A 3 -2.15 11.59 -1.92
CA ASN A 3 -3.59 11.28 -1.79
C ASN A 3 -3.90 9.83 -1.37
N SER A 4 -2.90 9.04 -0.98
CA SER A 4 -3.09 7.62 -0.62
C SER A 4 -3.23 7.37 0.88
N ILE A 5 -2.79 8.27 1.74
CA ILE A 5 -2.99 8.19 3.20
C ILE A 5 -4.18 9.06 3.59
N LYS A 6 -4.95 8.58 4.56
CA LYS A 6 -6.13 9.23 5.15
C LYS A 6 -5.96 9.29 6.66
N SER A 7 -6.45 10.36 7.27
CA SER A 7 -6.53 10.53 8.71
C SER A 7 -7.98 10.79 9.11
N LYS A 8 -8.35 10.34 10.31
CA LYS A 8 -9.61 10.66 10.99
C LYS A 8 -9.30 10.89 12.46
N ALA A 9 -9.83 11.96 13.05
CA ALA A 9 -9.75 12.25 14.48
C ALA A 9 -11.15 12.53 15.01
N ASP A 10 -11.47 12.01 16.19
CA ASP A 10 -12.66 12.33 16.98
C ASP A 10 -12.34 12.27 18.48
N ALA A 11 -13.31 12.58 19.35
CA ALA A 11 -13.11 12.60 20.80
C ALA A 11 -12.65 11.25 21.40
N SER A 12 -12.79 10.15 20.66
CA SER A 12 -12.33 8.83 21.10
C SER A 12 -10.91 8.49 20.63
N GLY A 13 -10.36 9.24 19.68
CA GLY A 13 -8.97 9.08 19.25
C GLY A 13 -8.67 9.47 17.80
N LEU A 14 -7.48 9.07 17.35
CA LEU A 14 -6.90 9.38 16.05
C LEU A 14 -6.54 8.10 15.28
N ALA A 15 -6.88 8.04 13.99
CA ALA A 15 -6.50 6.97 13.08
C ALA A 15 -5.86 7.52 11.80
N VAL A 16 -4.71 6.98 11.41
CA VAL A 16 -3.99 7.32 10.17
C VAL A 16 -3.65 6.05 9.40
N GLY A 17 -3.98 6.00 8.11
CA GLY A 17 -3.72 4.80 7.30
C GLY A 17 -4.19 4.90 5.86
N THR A 18 -4.32 3.76 5.19
CA THR A 18 -4.78 3.67 3.79
C THR A 18 -5.62 2.43 3.54
N ASN A 19 -6.67 2.56 2.72
CA ASN A 19 -7.51 1.46 2.27
C ASN A 19 -7.27 1.11 0.80
N LYS A 20 -6.19 1.59 0.19
CA LYS A 20 -5.85 1.25 -1.20
C LYS A 20 -5.62 -0.25 -1.30
N ILE A 21 -6.20 -0.89 -2.32
CA ILE A 21 -6.11 -2.34 -2.53
C ILE A 21 -4.68 -2.88 -2.57
N TYR A 22 -3.71 -2.09 -3.03
CA TYR A 22 -2.30 -2.45 -3.13
C TYR A 22 -1.50 -2.16 -1.86
N ALA A 23 -2.08 -1.48 -0.86
CA ALA A 23 -1.36 -1.05 0.33
C ALA A 23 -0.79 -2.22 1.12
N LYS A 24 -1.58 -3.28 1.31
CA LYS A 24 -1.13 -4.50 2.00
C LYS A 24 0.11 -5.11 1.34
N THR A 25 0.08 -5.27 0.02
CA THR A 25 1.21 -5.82 -0.76
C THR A 25 2.45 -4.94 -0.66
N HIS A 26 2.30 -3.62 -0.60
CA HIS A 26 3.44 -2.74 -0.39
C HIS A 26 3.96 -2.79 1.04
N GLN A 27 3.08 -2.80 2.05
CA GLN A 27 3.47 -2.81 3.46
C GLN A 27 4.30 -4.06 3.83
N PHE A 28 3.80 -5.23 3.46
CA PHE A 28 4.39 -6.52 3.88
C PHE A 28 5.27 -7.17 2.82
N GLY A 29 5.28 -6.61 1.60
CA GLY A 29 5.86 -7.29 0.45
C GLY A 29 4.96 -8.41 -0.07
N GLU A 30 5.45 -9.08 -1.11
CA GLU A 30 4.84 -10.25 -1.72
C GLU A 30 5.95 -11.07 -2.38
N ASP A 31 6.04 -12.35 -2.05
CA ASP A 31 7.01 -13.24 -2.69
C ASP A 31 6.32 -14.51 -3.18
N GLY A 32 6.06 -14.54 -4.47
CA GLY A 32 5.60 -15.73 -5.17
C GLY A 32 4.10 -15.86 -5.37
N ARG A 33 3.27 -14.87 -4.97
CA ARG A 33 1.83 -14.91 -5.29
C ARG A 33 1.61 -14.99 -6.79
N LYS A 34 0.89 -16.03 -7.20
CA LYS A 34 0.46 -16.23 -8.60
C LYS A 34 -0.72 -15.32 -8.90
N ILE A 35 -0.59 -14.49 -9.93
CA ILE A 35 -1.68 -13.64 -10.44
C ILE A 35 -1.90 -13.89 -11.93
N THR A 36 -3.15 -13.81 -12.35
CA THR A 36 -3.51 -13.88 -13.77
C THR A 36 -3.72 -12.48 -14.31
N ILE A 37 -2.95 -12.11 -15.34
CA ILE A 37 -3.10 -10.87 -16.08
C ILE A 37 -3.89 -11.19 -17.35
N LYS A 38 -5.04 -10.53 -17.54
CA LYS A 38 -5.94 -10.75 -18.68
C LYS A 38 -6.07 -9.48 -19.52
N ALA A 39 -6.11 -9.63 -20.84
CA ALA A 39 -6.44 -8.53 -21.74
C ALA A 39 -7.91 -8.10 -21.56
N LYS A 40 -8.14 -6.78 -21.37
CA LYS A 40 -9.49 -6.24 -21.16
C LYS A 40 -10.19 -5.75 -22.44
N SER A 41 -9.48 -5.05 -23.33
CA SER A 41 -10.06 -4.40 -24.52
C SER A 41 -9.37 -4.74 -25.85
N SER A 42 -8.09 -5.13 -25.83
CA SER A 42 -7.36 -5.53 -27.04
C SER A 42 -7.55 -7.02 -27.34
N ARG A 43 -7.24 -7.46 -28.57
CA ARG A 43 -7.25 -8.89 -28.98
C ARG A 43 -6.24 -9.78 -28.20
N GLY A 44 -5.60 -9.28 -27.14
CA GLY A 44 -4.59 -9.99 -26.34
C GLY A 44 -3.40 -9.12 -25.90
N LEU A 45 -2.72 -9.57 -24.86
CA LEU A 45 -1.43 -9.07 -24.37
C LEU A 45 -0.34 -9.40 -25.40
N ILE A 46 0.58 -8.48 -25.64
CA ILE A 46 1.65 -8.61 -26.64
C ILE A 46 2.99 -8.52 -25.93
N PHE A 47 3.88 -9.49 -26.18
CA PHE A 47 5.21 -9.58 -25.61
C PHE A 47 6.23 -9.72 -26.74
N LYS A 48 7.37 -9.02 -26.63
CA LYS A 48 8.53 -9.24 -27.49
C LYS A 48 9.50 -10.16 -26.74
N ILE A 49 9.77 -11.34 -27.28
CA ILE A 49 10.70 -12.31 -26.70
C ILE A 49 11.74 -12.65 -27.77
N GLY A 50 12.96 -12.15 -27.57
CA GLY A 50 13.99 -12.13 -28.62
C GLY A 50 13.47 -11.40 -29.86
N ASP A 51 13.56 -12.06 -31.02
CA ASP A 51 13.12 -11.53 -32.31
C ASP A 51 11.65 -11.83 -32.65
N ARG A 52 10.89 -12.44 -31.74
CA ARG A 52 9.50 -12.86 -31.99
C ARG A 52 8.49 -12.07 -31.16
N TRP A 53 7.37 -11.74 -31.80
CA TRP A 53 6.19 -11.18 -31.15
C TRP A 53 5.21 -12.29 -30.77
N ILE A 54 4.86 -12.37 -29.49
CA ILE A 54 3.93 -13.37 -28.95
C ILE A 54 2.69 -12.66 -28.42
N ARG A 55 1.53 -13.22 -28.77
CA ARG A 55 0.23 -12.72 -28.33
C ARG A 55 -0.49 -13.75 -27.46
N LYS A 56 -1.02 -13.35 -26.31
CA LYS A 56 -1.80 -14.22 -25.40
C LYS A 56 -2.99 -13.46 -24.81
N SER A 57 -4.13 -14.13 -24.61
CA SER A 57 -5.31 -13.54 -23.97
C SER A 57 -5.14 -13.35 -22.47
N GLN A 58 -4.38 -14.24 -21.83
CA GLN A 58 -4.03 -14.20 -20.41
C GLN A 58 -2.65 -14.81 -20.17
N VAL A 59 -1.98 -14.37 -19.11
CA VAL A 59 -0.72 -14.93 -18.60
C VAL A 59 -0.79 -15.04 -17.08
N THR A 60 -0.13 -16.06 -16.52
CA THR A 60 0.03 -16.21 -15.07
C THR A 60 1.47 -15.87 -14.72
N VAL A 61 1.64 -14.97 -13.75
CA VAL A 61 2.97 -14.53 -13.28
C VAL A 61 3.10 -14.73 -11.77
N GLN A 62 4.32 -14.95 -11.31
CA GLN A 62 4.67 -14.91 -9.90
C GLN A 62 5.19 -13.52 -9.55
N VAL A 63 4.53 -12.87 -8.59
CA VAL A 63 4.88 -11.51 -8.19
C VAL A 63 5.97 -11.57 -7.12
N LYS A 64 7.00 -10.73 -7.28
CA LYS A 64 8.01 -10.46 -6.26
C LYS A 64 8.09 -8.96 -6.01
N ILE A 65 7.55 -8.50 -4.88
CA ILE A 65 7.51 -7.11 -4.45
C ILE A 65 8.15 -7.02 -3.06
N PRO A 66 9.20 -6.21 -2.86
CA PRO A 66 9.79 -6.03 -1.54
C PRO A 66 8.84 -5.25 -0.61
N ALA A 67 8.95 -5.51 0.70
CA ALA A 67 8.25 -4.76 1.71
C ALA A 67 8.69 -3.29 1.74
N ARG A 68 7.72 -2.39 1.91
CA ARG A 68 7.86 -0.94 2.03
C ARG A 68 7.03 -0.50 3.23
N PRO A 69 7.49 -0.81 4.46
CA PRO A 69 6.75 -0.50 5.66
C PRO A 69 6.60 1.01 5.82
N PHE A 70 5.48 1.45 6.39
CA PHE A 70 5.32 2.84 6.82
C PHE A 70 6.42 3.22 7.82
N LEU A 71 6.79 4.50 7.78
CA LEU A 71 7.56 5.11 8.84
C LEU A 71 6.70 5.04 10.11
N GLY A 72 7.14 4.24 11.08
CA GLY A 72 6.49 4.12 12.37
C GLY A 72 6.71 5.37 13.23
N LEU A 73 6.11 5.37 14.41
CA LEU A 73 6.38 6.38 15.43
C LEU A 73 7.58 5.95 16.27
N SER A 74 8.50 6.87 16.51
CA SER A 74 9.58 6.71 17.48
C SER A 74 9.05 6.85 18.91
N GLU A 75 9.87 6.51 19.90
CA GLU A 75 9.54 6.74 21.30
C GLU A 75 9.35 8.23 21.60
N GLU A 76 10.16 9.10 20.99
CA GLU A 76 10.05 10.56 21.11
C GLU A 76 8.71 11.07 20.55
N ASP A 77 8.29 10.58 19.37
CA ASP A 77 6.98 10.92 18.79
C ASP A 77 5.83 10.52 19.73
N LEU A 78 5.95 9.36 20.39
CA LEU A 78 4.93 8.89 21.34
C LEU A 78 4.84 9.76 22.60
N ILE A 79 5.98 10.23 23.10
CA ILE A 79 6.03 11.16 24.24
C ILE A 79 5.40 12.50 23.85
N GLU A 80 5.74 13.05 22.68
CA GLU A 80 5.14 14.29 22.18
C GLU A 80 3.62 14.18 22.03
N ILE A 81 3.14 13.09 21.43
CA ILE A 81 1.70 12.81 21.31
C ILE A 81 1.04 12.72 22.69
N LYS A 82 1.68 12.05 23.65
CA LYS A 82 1.16 11.90 25.01
C LYS A 82 1.04 13.26 25.72
N ASN A 83 2.10 14.07 25.68
CA ASN A 83 2.09 15.39 26.31
C ASN A 83 1.02 16.29 25.69
N THR A 84 0.90 16.29 24.36
CA THR A 84 -0.13 17.07 23.66
C THR A 84 -1.54 16.66 24.08
N LEU A 85 -1.78 15.36 24.33
CA LEU A 85 -3.07 14.88 24.83
C LEU A 85 -3.31 15.29 26.28
N GLU A 86 -2.29 15.21 27.14
CA GLU A 86 -2.39 15.64 28.54
C GLU A 86 -2.72 17.14 28.64
N ASP A 87 -2.05 17.99 27.85
CA ASP A 87 -2.33 19.44 27.80
C ASP A 87 -3.79 19.71 27.42
N VAL A 88 -4.33 19.01 26.41
CA VAL A 88 -5.73 19.16 25.97
C VAL A 88 -6.72 18.76 27.06
N PHE A 89 -6.41 17.74 27.87
CA PHE A 89 -7.25 17.31 28.99
C PHE A 89 -7.12 18.21 30.22
N GLU A 90 -6.01 18.93 30.40
CA GLU A 90 -5.82 19.91 31.49
C GLU A 90 -6.48 21.27 31.18
N GLU A 91 -6.65 21.62 29.91
CA GLU A 91 -7.34 22.84 29.46
C GLU A 91 -8.88 22.70 29.41
N GLU A 92 -9.44 21.49 29.61
CA GLU A 92 -10.89 21.22 29.80
C GLU A 92 -11.32 21.27 31.28
#